data_AF-A0A352FAY5-F1
#
_entry.id   AF-A0A352FAY5-F1
#
_cell.length_a   1.000
_cell.length_b   1.000
_cell.length_c   1.000
_cell.angle_alpha   90.00
_cell.angle_beta   90.00
_cell.angle_gamma   90.00
#
_symmetry.space_group_name_H-M   'P 1'
#
loop_
_entity.id
_entity.type
_entity.pdbx_description
1 polymer ?
#
loop_
_entity_poly.entity_id
_entity_poly.type
_entity_poly.pdbx_seq_one_letter_code
_entity_poly.pdbx_strand_id
1 'polypeptide(L)'
;MIRFLPTLAGERDIIRSLQLLPGIQAATEATTGLVIRGGSPDQNLFLLDGSPIYNISHLYGFLSVFNDDAINTVDVIKGGFPARFGGRLSSIVDV
;
A
#
# COMPACT_ATOMS: atom_id res chain seq x y z
N MET A 1 -5.78 14.36 -5.30
CA MET A 1 -5.30 14.10 -3.93
C MET A 1 -3.82 13.71 -3.91
N ILE A 2 -3.37 12.81 -4.80
CA ILE A 2 -1.99 12.30 -4.87
C ILE A 2 -0.92 13.41 -5.02
N ARG A 3 -1.19 14.46 -5.82
CA ARG A 3 -0.27 15.61 -5.98
C ARG A 3 0.00 16.43 -4.72
N PHE A 4 -0.82 16.28 -3.67
CA PHE A 4 -0.66 17.00 -2.40
C PHE A 4 -0.06 16.13 -1.30
N LEU A 5 0.42 14.92 -1.64
CA LEU A 5 1.08 14.06 -0.68
C LEU A 5 2.41 14.67 -0.22
N PRO A 6 2.76 14.55 1.07
CA PRO A 6 4.06 14.97 1.56
C PRO A 6 5.16 14.14 0.89
N THR A 7 6.23 14.82 0.48
CA THR A 7 7.42 14.16 -0.05
C THR A 7 8.26 13.59 1.08
N LEU A 8 8.75 12.37 0.92
CA LEU A 8 9.69 11.72 1.81
C LEU A 8 11.02 11.55 1.08
N ALA A 9 12.08 12.19 1.60
CA ALA A 9 13.39 12.23 0.95
C ALA A 9 13.36 12.74 -0.51
N GLY A 10 12.42 13.63 -0.84
CA GLY A 10 12.26 14.21 -2.17
C GLY A 10 11.29 13.47 -3.09
N GLU A 11 10.80 12.29 -2.70
CA GLU A 11 9.91 11.46 -3.51
C GLU A 11 8.48 11.41 -2.93
N ARG A 12 7.46 11.41 -3.80
CA ARG A 12 6.06 11.19 -3.42
C ARG A 12 5.78 9.68 -3.46
N ASP A 13 5.64 9.06 -2.31
CA ASP A 13 5.37 7.62 -2.23
C ASP A 13 3.91 7.37 -1.80
N ILE A 14 3.09 6.93 -2.76
CA ILE A 14 1.66 6.71 -2.53
C ILE A 14 1.40 5.59 -1.51
N ILE A 15 2.19 4.52 -1.49
CA ILE A 15 2.01 3.40 -0.56
C ILE A 15 2.37 3.84 0.85
N ARG A 16 3.48 4.57 0.99
CA ARG A 16 3.88 5.11 2.30
C ARG A 16 2.88 6.13 2.82
N SER A 17 2.26 6.91 1.95
CA SER A 17 1.23 7.86 2.36
C SER A 17 0.01 7.20 3.00
N LEU A 18 -0.27 5.93 2.71
CA LEU A 18 -1.36 5.18 3.35
C LEU A 18 -1.15 5.04 4.87
N GLN A 19 0.07 5.17 5.37
CA GLN A 19 0.38 5.18 6.81
C GLN A 19 -0.23 6.40 7.55
N LEU A 20 -0.67 7.42 6.82
CA LEU A 20 -1.39 8.57 7.36
C LEU A 20 -2.87 8.23 7.64
N LEU A 21 -3.38 7.10 7.13
CA LEU A 21 -4.76 6.66 7.34
C LEU A 21 -4.89 5.84 8.64
N PRO A 22 -6.01 5.98 9.37
CA PRO A 22 -6.22 5.25 10.61
C PRO A 22 -6.30 3.73 10.39
N GLY A 23 -5.59 3.00 11.24
CA GLY A 23 -5.51 1.53 11.20
C GLY A 23 -4.50 0.98 10.19
N ILE A 24 -3.64 1.83 9.63
CA ILE A 24 -2.52 1.48 8.76
C ILE A 24 -1.23 1.93 9.45
N GLN A 25 -0.29 1.00 9.67
CA GLN A 25 0.99 1.26 10.30
C GLN A 25 2.12 0.78 9.40
N ALA A 26 3.32 1.34 9.58
CA ALA A 26 4.52 0.79 8.97
C ALA A 26 4.89 -0.53 9.67
N ALA A 27 5.36 -1.52 8.90
CA ALA A 27 5.88 -2.77 9.46
C ALA A 27 7.15 -2.54 10.28
N THR A 28 8.03 -1.70 9.77
CA THR A 28 9.23 -1.18 10.44
C THR A 28 9.46 0.27 10.02
N GLU A 29 10.29 0.98 10.78
CA GLU A 29 10.59 2.37 10.50
C GLU A 29 11.11 2.56 9.06
N ALA A 30 10.61 3.60 8.41
CA ALA A 30 10.98 3.99 7.05
C ALA A 30 10.67 2.97 5.93
N THR A 31 9.89 1.92 6.18
CA THR A 31 9.50 0.96 5.15
C THR A 31 8.11 1.23 4.55
N THR A 32 7.87 0.70 3.36
CA THR A 32 6.57 0.70 2.67
C THR A 32 5.72 -0.53 2.99
N GLY A 33 6.24 -1.47 3.79
CA GLY A 33 5.46 -2.60 4.30
C GLY A 33 4.34 -2.10 5.21
N LEU A 34 3.10 -2.50 4.93
CA LEU A 34 1.92 -2.03 5.66
C LEU A 34 1.39 -3.10 6.62
N VAL A 35 1.22 -2.73 7.88
CA VAL A 35 0.46 -3.49 8.86
C VAL A 35 -0.93 -2.87 8.96
N ILE A 36 -1.94 -3.58 8.46
CA ILE A 36 -3.31 -3.07 8.37
C ILE A 36 -4.19 -3.85 9.35
N ARG A 37 -4.77 -3.13 10.34
CA ARG A 37 -5.55 -3.73 11.44
C ARG A 37 -4.87 -4.94 12.11
N GLY A 38 -3.56 -4.89 12.27
CA GLY A 38 -2.76 -5.96 12.90
C GLY A 38 -2.35 -7.11 11.98
N GLY A 39 -2.78 -7.11 10.72
CA GLY A 39 -2.31 -8.09 9.74
C GLY A 39 -0.92 -7.76 9.21
N SER A 40 -0.08 -8.78 9.02
CA SER A 40 1.29 -8.64 8.54
C SER A 40 1.35 -8.20 7.06
N PRO A 41 2.46 -7.62 6.58
CA PRO A 41 2.54 -7.06 5.23
C PRO A 41 2.18 -8.03 4.10
N ASP A 42 2.52 -9.31 4.26
CA ASP A 42 2.23 -10.41 3.35
C ASP A 42 0.74 -10.82 3.30
N GLN A 43 -0.07 -10.34 4.25
CA GLN A 43 -1.50 -10.61 4.31
C GLN A 43 -2.36 -9.61 3.52
N ASN A 44 -1.73 -8.56 2.99
CA ASN A 44 -2.36 -7.60 2.11
C ASN A 44 -2.28 -8.08 0.65
N LEU A 45 -3.28 -7.76 -0.16
CA LEU A 45 -3.20 -7.88 -1.61
C LEU A 45 -3.04 -6.49 -2.21
N PHE A 46 -1.96 -6.31 -2.96
CA PHE A 46 -1.77 -5.13 -3.79
C PHE A 46 -2.15 -5.45 -5.23
N LEU A 47 -2.94 -4.57 -5.82
CA LEU A 47 -3.39 -4.65 -7.20
C LEU A 47 -2.93 -3.39 -7.94
N LEU A 48 -2.57 -3.56 -9.21
CA LEU A 48 -2.42 -2.48 -10.17
C LEU A 48 -3.37 -2.79 -11.32
N ASP A 49 -4.40 -1.96 -11.50
CA ASP A 49 -5.46 -2.21 -12.49
C ASP A 49 -6.06 -3.63 -12.38
N GLY A 50 -6.25 -4.11 -11.15
CA GLY A 50 -6.75 -5.47 -10.87
C GLY A 50 -5.72 -6.60 -11.02
N SER A 51 -4.48 -6.33 -11.42
CA SER A 51 -3.40 -7.30 -11.50
C SER A 51 -2.60 -7.39 -10.19
N PRO A 52 -2.39 -8.59 -9.61
CA PRO A 52 -1.61 -8.75 -8.39
C PRO A 52 -0.15 -8.30 -8.51
N ILE A 53 0.29 -7.47 -7.56
CA ILE A 53 1.69 -7.06 -7.41
C ILE A 53 2.24 -7.69 -6.13
N TYR A 54 3.20 -8.61 -6.27
CA TYR A 54 3.75 -9.36 -5.14
C TYR A 54 4.90 -8.63 -4.44
N ASN A 55 5.72 -7.91 -5.20
CA ASN A 55 6.78 -7.08 -4.65
C ASN A 55 6.48 -5.62 -4.96
N ILE A 56 6.00 -4.91 -3.93
CA ILE A 56 5.58 -3.52 -4.03
C ILE A 56 6.69 -2.54 -3.69
N SER A 57 7.91 -3.01 -3.42
CA SER A 57 8.99 -2.18 -2.92
C SER A 57 10.36 -2.52 -3.50
N HIS A 58 11.22 -1.52 -3.51
CA HIS A 58 12.64 -1.67 -3.80
C HIS A 58 13.47 -0.91 -2.76
N LEU A 59 14.80 -0.94 -2.90
CA LEU A 59 15.72 -0.33 -1.95
C LEU A 59 15.46 -0.83 -0.51
N TYR A 60 15.44 -2.16 -0.36
CA TYR A 60 15.19 -2.86 0.91
C TYR A 60 13.90 -2.45 1.64
N GLY A 61 12.86 -2.09 0.87
CA GLY A 61 11.56 -1.70 1.41
C GLY A 61 11.40 -0.20 1.66
N PHE A 62 12.40 0.63 1.35
CA PHE A 62 12.34 2.07 1.62
C PHE A 62 11.40 2.85 0.69
N LEU A 63 11.30 2.40 -0.57
CA LEU A 63 10.51 3.06 -1.61
C LEU A 63 9.59 2.05 -2.30
N SER A 64 8.38 2.49 -2.63
CA SER A 64 7.44 1.69 -3.40
C SER A 64 7.77 1.72 -4.90
N VAL A 65 7.25 0.73 -5.63
CA VAL A 65 7.46 0.57 -7.09
C VAL A 65 6.45 1.36 -7.93
N PHE A 66 5.50 2.04 -7.29
CA PHE A 66 4.41 2.73 -7.99
C PHE A 66 4.81 4.17 -8.31
N ASN A 67 4.72 4.52 -9.60
CA ASN A 67 4.97 5.88 -10.07
C ASN A 67 3.73 6.75 -9.80
N ASP A 68 3.88 7.78 -8.97
CA ASP A 68 2.75 8.62 -8.54
C ASP A 68 2.14 9.49 -9.66
N ASP A 69 2.89 9.76 -10.72
CA ASP A 69 2.37 10.46 -11.91
C ASP A 69 1.55 9.53 -12.82
N ALA A 70 1.65 8.20 -12.64
CA ALA A 70 0.89 7.20 -13.39
C ALA A 70 -0.37 6.72 -12.66
N ILE A 71 -0.54 7.07 -11.37
CA ILE A 71 -1.65 6.61 -10.54
C ILE A 71 -2.71 7.70 -10.39
N ASN A 72 -3.98 7.34 -10.61
CA ASN A 72 -5.11 8.25 -10.43
C ASN A 72 -5.71 8.16 -9.02
N THR A 73 -5.89 6.94 -8.52
CA THR A 73 -6.62 6.65 -7.27
C THR A 73 -5.95 5.50 -6.54
N VAL A 74 -6.06 5.50 -5.21
CA VAL A 74 -5.65 4.35 -4.39
C VAL A 74 -6.79 4.04 -3.43
N ASP A 75 -7.33 2.83 -3.55
CA ASP A 75 -8.42 2.35 -2.73
C ASP A 75 -7.94 1.29 -1.75
N VAL A 76 -8.26 1.46 -0.47
CA VAL A 76 -7.89 0.52 0.59
C VAL A 76 -9.14 -0.04 1.26
N ILE A 77 -9.38 -1.33 1.05
CA ILE A 77 -10.45 -2.09 1.70
C ILE A 77 -9.85 -2.84 2.88
N LYS A 78 -10.16 -2.37 4.10
CA LYS A 78 -9.65 -2.94 5.37
C LYS A 78 -10.63 -3.99 5.90
N GLY A 79 -10.27 -5.28 5.81
CA GLY A 79 -11.16 -6.39 6.16
C GLY A 79 -12.49 -6.41 5.39
N GLY A 80 -13.31 -7.45 5.60
CA GLY A 80 -14.66 -7.53 5.02
C GLY A 80 -14.74 -7.40 3.48
N PHE A 81 -13.63 -7.63 2.78
CA PHE A 81 -13.55 -7.52 1.33
C PHE A 81 -14.24 -8.70 0.63
N PRO A 82 -14.66 -8.54 -0.64
CA PRO A 82 -15.37 -9.59 -1.38
C PRO A 82 -14.58 -10.90 -1.48
N ALA A 83 -15.29 -12.03 -1.43
CA ALA A 83 -14.71 -13.38 -1.45
C ALA A 83 -13.83 -13.68 -2.69
N ARG A 84 -13.97 -12.93 -3.79
CA ARG A 84 -13.13 -13.07 -5.00
C ARG A 84 -11.65 -12.83 -4.71
N PHE A 85 -11.31 -12.07 -3.67
CA PHE A 85 -9.93 -11.78 -3.28
C PHE A 85 -9.38 -12.83 -2.29
N GLY A 86 -9.73 -14.10 -2.48
CA GLY A 86 -9.39 -15.20 -1.58
C GLY A 86 -7.88 -15.29 -1.25
N GLY A 87 -7.57 -15.96 -0.15
CA GLY A 87 -6.19 -16.15 0.31
C GLY A 87 -5.54 -14.91 0.95
N ARG A 88 -6.32 -13.85 1.24
CA ARG A 88 -5.87 -12.64 1.93
C ARG A 88 -6.54 -12.53 3.28
N LEU A 89 -5.80 -12.04 4.27
CA LEU A 89 -6.24 -12.03 5.66
C LEU A 89 -6.45 -10.62 6.21
N SER A 90 -5.84 -9.59 5.61
CA SER A 90 -5.84 -8.23 6.17
C SER A 90 -6.59 -7.21 5.33
N SER A 91 -6.17 -7.01 4.07
CA SER A 91 -6.71 -5.92 3.25
C SER A 91 -6.47 -6.12 1.75
N ILE A 92 -7.20 -5.32 0.96
CA ILE A 92 -6.98 -5.12 -0.47
C ILE A 92 -6.56 -3.65 -0.67
N VAL A 93 -5.47 -3.44 -1.37
CA VAL A 93 -4.96 -2.14 -1.81
C VAL A 93 -4.96 -2.16 -3.33
N ASP A 94 -5.84 -1.37 -3.94
CA ASP A 94 -5.98 -1.25 -5.39
C ASP A 94 -5.45 0.11 -5.83
N VAL A 95 -4.51 0.09 -6.77
CA VAL A 95 -3.71 1.23 -7.21
C VAL A 95 -3.94 1.47 -8.69
#